data_AF-A0A6A5WRF1-F1
#
_entry.id   AF-A0A6A5WRF1-F1
#
_cell.length_a   1.000
_cell.length_b   1.000
_cell.length_c   1.000
_cell.angle_alpha   90.00
_cell.angle_beta   90.00
_cell.angle_gamma   90.00
#
_symmetry.space_group_name_H-M   'P 1'
#
loop_
_entity.id
_entity.type
_entity.pdbx_description
1 polymer ?
#
loop_
_entity_poly.entity_id
_entity_poly.type
_entity_poly.pdbx_seq_one_letter_code
_entity_poly.pdbx_strand_id
1 'polypeptide(L)'
;EAPSCGTVGNPDFYGLGIRVGIYLQWLTALLANRYLHDEIQPNLDTNTIFLLAISVATMLASVQQTATVPEIVVLLHLCFGFILSVLSVWGYRTRSTALVVAICVYSTWFWFSALDRLDDGECVHYGFTFAKVDVRGGIRHLYQALSLIAVVMYGILWLRELMIAALFFGITSIQITFKAIAVTWFCQQNDK
;
A
#
# COMPACT_ATOMS: atom_id res chain seq x y z
N GLU A 1 33.21 -3.25 -27.67
CA GLU A 1 31.76 -3.41 -27.93
C GLU A 1 31.01 -2.77 -26.77
N ALA A 2 29.95 -2.01 -27.02
CA ALA A 2 29.12 -1.48 -25.93
C ALA A 2 28.33 -2.66 -25.31
N PRO A 3 28.26 -2.79 -23.98
CA PRO A 3 27.50 -3.87 -23.35
C PRO A 3 26.03 -3.79 -23.78
N SER A 4 25.47 -4.92 -24.24
CA SER A 4 24.06 -5.02 -24.61
C SER A 4 23.22 -5.04 -23.33
N CYS A 5 22.88 -3.86 -22.80
CA CYS A 5 21.97 -3.70 -21.67
C CYS A 5 20.53 -3.99 -22.11
N GLY A 6 20.20 -5.26 -22.30
CA GLY A 6 18.85 -5.76 -22.56
C GLY A 6 18.40 -6.63 -21.40
N THR A 7 17.60 -6.07 -20.48
CA THR A 7 16.99 -6.86 -19.41
C THR A 7 15.84 -7.68 -19.99
N VAL A 8 15.93 -9.01 -19.92
CA VAL A 8 14.78 -9.89 -20.20
C VAL A 8 13.83 -9.74 -19.02
N GLY A 9 12.76 -8.97 -19.21
CA GLY A 9 11.78 -8.72 -18.17
C GLY A 9 11.06 -10.00 -17.75
N ASN A 10 10.92 -10.21 -16.45
CA ASN A 10 10.21 -11.34 -15.89
C ASN A 10 8.72 -11.28 -16.33
N PRO A 11 8.19 -12.32 -16.99
CA PRO A 11 6.79 -12.36 -17.41
C PRO A 11 5.82 -12.27 -16.24
N ASP A 12 6.22 -12.59 -15.01
CA ASP A 12 5.38 -12.48 -13.82
C ASP A 12 5.23 -11.03 -13.33
N PHE A 13 6.09 -10.10 -13.77
CA PHE A 13 5.98 -8.68 -13.42
C PHE A 13 5.53 -7.82 -14.60
N TYR A 14 5.95 -8.20 -15.82
CA TYR A 14 5.62 -7.51 -17.07
C TYR A 14 4.48 -8.14 -17.87
N GLY A 15 3.97 -9.28 -17.43
CA GLY A 15 2.93 -10.02 -18.12
C GLY A 15 1.73 -9.13 -18.45
N LEU A 16 1.29 -9.18 -19.70
CA LEU A 16 0.15 -8.40 -20.19
C LEU A 16 -1.09 -8.63 -19.32
N GLY A 17 -1.31 -9.88 -18.89
CA GLY A 17 -2.46 -10.25 -18.06
C GLY A 17 -2.52 -9.53 -16.72
N ILE A 18 -1.40 -9.38 -16.02
CA ILE A 18 -1.35 -8.72 -14.71
C ILE A 18 -1.71 -7.24 -14.85
N ARG A 19 -1.13 -6.55 -15.84
CA ARG A 19 -1.39 -5.13 -16.08
C ARG A 19 -2.84 -4.88 -16.50
N VAL A 20 -3.33 -5.63 -17.48
CA VAL A 20 -4.72 -5.52 -17.95
C VAL A 20 -5.69 -5.80 -16.81
N GLY A 21 -5.45 -6.86 -16.02
CA GLY A 21 -6.25 -7.19 -14.85
C GLY A 21 -6.30 -6.04 -13.84
N ILE A 22 -5.14 -5.47 -13.48
CA ILE A 22 -5.06 -4.36 -12.54
C ILE A 22 -5.74 -3.09 -13.08
N TYR A 23 -5.58 -2.77 -14.36
CA TYR A 23 -6.23 -1.59 -14.94
C TYR A 23 -7.75 -1.71 -15.00
N LEU A 24 -8.26 -2.90 -15.34
CA LEU A 24 -9.69 -3.19 -15.27
C LEU A 24 -10.20 -3.13 -13.84
N GLN A 25 -9.40 -3.58 -12.88
CA GLN A 25 -9.71 -3.49 -11.47
C GLN A 25 -9.80 -2.04 -10.99
N TRP A 26 -8.87 -1.17 -11.39
CA TRP A 26 -8.93 0.27 -11.11
C TRP A 26 -10.15 0.93 -11.74
N LEU A 27 -10.47 0.59 -12.99
CA LEU A 27 -11.67 1.09 -13.66
C LEU A 27 -12.94 0.68 -12.90
N THR A 28 -13.01 -0.59 -12.49
CA THR A 28 -14.13 -1.12 -11.69
C THR A 28 -14.26 -0.38 -10.36
N ALA A 29 -13.15 -0.12 -9.68
CA ALA A 29 -13.13 0.64 -8.43
C ALA A 29 -13.56 2.10 -8.62
N LEU A 30 -13.16 2.75 -9.72
CA LEU A 30 -13.59 4.13 -10.04
C LEU A 30 -15.10 4.19 -10.33
N LEU A 31 -15.61 3.24 -11.12
CA LEU A 31 -17.03 3.16 -11.45
C LEU A 31 -17.88 2.85 -10.20
N ALA A 32 -17.45 1.89 -9.38
CA ALA A 32 -18.12 1.57 -8.12
C ALA A 32 -18.10 2.76 -7.16
N ASN A 33 -16.95 3.42 -7.01
CA ASN A 33 -16.83 4.64 -6.19
C ASN A 33 -17.75 5.75 -6.67
N ARG A 34 -18.05 5.87 -7.97
CA ARG A 34 -18.87 6.97 -8.50
C ARG A 34 -20.36 6.67 -8.51
N TYR A 35 -20.75 5.42 -8.75
CA TYR A 35 -22.14 5.07 -9.07
C TYR A 35 -22.77 4.07 -8.10
N LEU A 36 -21.98 3.25 -7.39
CA LEU A 36 -22.47 2.17 -6.53
C LEU A 36 -21.85 2.28 -5.12
N HIS A 37 -22.26 3.31 -4.37
CA HIS A 37 -21.74 3.54 -3.01
C HIS A 37 -22.12 2.45 -2.01
N ASP A 38 -23.24 1.74 -2.22
CA ASP A 38 -23.76 0.74 -1.29
C ASP A 38 -23.03 -0.61 -1.39
N GLU A 39 -22.59 -0.98 -2.60
CA GLU A 39 -21.96 -2.28 -2.91
C GLU A 39 -20.43 -2.18 -3.01
N ILE A 40 -19.83 -1.10 -2.49
CA ILE A 40 -18.40 -0.85 -2.65
C ILE A 40 -17.53 -1.79 -1.79
N GLN A 41 -18.05 -2.28 -0.67
CA GLN A 41 -17.30 -3.06 0.30
C GLN A 41 -16.63 -4.32 -0.30
N PRO A 42 -17.33 -5.20 -1.05
CA PRO A 42 -16.71 -6.38 -1.66
C PRO A 42 -15.65 -6.03 -2.70
N ASN A 43 -15.81 -4.90 -3.40
CA ASN A 43 -14.80 -4.41 -4.36
C ASN A 43 -13.52 -3.99 -3.61
N LEU A 44 -13.65 -3.25 -2.50
CA LEU A 44 -12.51 -2.87 -1.67
C LEU A 44 -11.76 -4.09 -1.12
N ASP A 45 -12.48 -5.11 -0.63
CA ASP A 45 -11.86 -6.31 -0.08
C ASP A 45 -11.05 -7.06 -1.15
N THR A 46 -11.59 -7.17 -2.37
CA THR A 46 -10.88 -7.76 -3.52
C THR A 46 -9.63 -6.96 -3.88
N ASN A 47 -9.73 -5.63 -3.91
CA ASN A 47 -8.60 -4.74 -4.21
C ASN A 47 -7.48 -4.84 -3.17
N THR A 48 -7.84 -4.97 -1.89
CA THR A 48 -6.87 -5.15 -0.81
C THR A 48 -6.09 -6.46 -0.99
N ILE A 49 -6.74 -7.55 -1.43
CA ILE A 49 -6.06 -8.82 -1.70
C ILE A 49 -5.04 -8.65 -2.84
N PHE A 50 -5.42 -7.99 -3.95
CA PHE A 50 -4.49 -7.72 -5.05
C PHE A 50 -3.34 -6.82 -4.62
N LEU A 51 -3.62 -5.75 -3.86
CA LEU A 51 -2.61 -4.86 -3.33
C LEU A 51 -1.62 -5.61 -2.41
N LEU A 52 -2.13 -6.47 -1.53
CA LEU A 52 -1.32 -7.31 -0.67
C LEU A 52 -0.43 -8.24 -1.51
N ALA A 53 -0.99 -8.94 -2.49
CA ALA A 53 -0.26 -9.86 -3.34
C ALA A 53 0.90 -9.17 -4.08
N ILE A 54 0.65 -8.01 -4.70
CA ILE A 54 1.69 -7.24 -5.41
C ILE A 54 2.74 -6.73 -4.42
N SER A 55 2.33 -6.25 -3.24
CA SER A 55 3.27 -5.77 -2.23
C SER A 55 4.22 -6.87 -1.75
N VAL A 56 3.70 -8.08 -1.48
CA VAL A 56 4.49 -9.23 -1.07
C VAL A 56 5.41 -9.68 -2.19
N ALA A 57 4.91 -9.78 -3.43
CA ALA A 57 5.73 -10.12 -4.59
C ALA A 57 6.89 -9.13 -4.78
N THR A 58 6.62 -7.83 -4.64
CA THR A 58 7.64 -6.77 -4.74
C THR A 58 8.72 -6.91 -3.67
N MET A 59 8.31 -7.11 -2.41
CA MET A 59 9.23 -7.26 -1.28
C MET A 59 10.08 -8.52 -1.42
N LEU A 60 9.48 -9.66 -1.74
CA LEU A 60 10.19 -10.92 -1.92
C LEU A 60 11.17 -10.85 -3.09
N ALA A 61 10.75 -10.32 -4.23
CA ALA A 61 11.61 -10.19 -5.40
C ALA A 61 12.79 -9.23 -5.16
N SER A 62 12.58 -8.22 -4.31
CA SER A 62 13.65 -7.29 -3.90
C SER A 62 14.64 -7.92 -2.93
N VAL A 63 14.17 -8.68 -1.95
CA VAL A 63 15.03 -9.36 -0.96
C VAL A 63 15.83 -10.48 -1.62
N GLN A 64 15.22 -11.22 -2.54
CA GLN A 64 15.89 -12.30 -3.29
C GLN A 64 16.79 -11.77 -4.41
N GLN A 65 16.79 -10.46 -4.68
CA GLN A 65 17.51 -9.83 -5.80
C GLN A 65 17.18 -10.47 -7.15
N THR A 66 15.96 -10.99 -7.30
CA THR A 66 15.48 -11.62 -8.54
C THR A 66 14.82 -10.63 -9.47
N ALA A 67 14.45 -9.45 -8.97
CA ALA A 67 13.89 -8.36 -9.76
C ALA A 67 14.93 -7.27 -10.04
N THR A 68 14.94 -6.82 -11.28
CA THR A 68 15.65 -5.63 -11.75
C THR A 68 14.97 -4.35 -11.26
N VAL A 69 15.73 -3.25 -11.20
CA VAL A 69 15.21 -1.91 -10.84
C VAL A 69 13.91 -1.54 -11.57
N PRO A 70 13.80 -1.63 -12.91
CA PRO A 70 12.58 -1.24 -13.60
C PRO A 70 11.37 -2.12 -13.24
N GLU A 71 11.57 -3.39 -12.88
CA GLU A 71 10.49 -4.27 -12.41
C GLU A 71 9.91 -3.80 -11.09
N ILE A 72 10.78 -3.49 -10.13
CA ILE A 72 10.36 -3.00 -8.82
C ILE A 72 9.64 -1.66 -8.95
N VAL A 73 10.14 -0.77 -9.82
CA VAL A 73 9.49 0.53 -10.10
C VAL A 73 8.08 0.33 -10.65
N VAL A 74 7.88 -0.60 -11.60
CA VAL A 74 6.56 -0.91 -12.17
C VAL A 74 5.62 -1.46 -11.09
N LEU A 75 6.07 -2.42 -10.28
CA LEU A 75 5.24 -3.01 -9.22
C LEU A 75 4.87 -1.97 -8.16
N LEU A 76 5.81 -1.11 -7.75
CA LEU A 76 5.55 0.04 -6.89
C LEU A 76 4.51 0.98 -7.51
N HIS A 77 4.61 1.27 -8.82
CA HIS A 77 3.63 2.09 -9.52
C HIS A 77 2.22 1.48 -9.49
N LEU A 78 2.11 0.17 -9.66
CA LEU A 78 0.85 -0.55 -9.55
C LEU A 78 0.28 -0.44 -8.12
N CYS A 79 1.12 -0.59 -7.08
CA CYS A 79 0.71 -0.38 -5.70
C CYS A 79 0.19 1.05 -5.44
N PHE A 80 0.91 2.08 -5.92
CA PHE A 80 0.46 3.48 -5.79
C PHE A 80 -0.81 3.78 -6.60
N GLY A 81 -0.98 3.13 -7.76
CA GLY A 81 -2.21 3.23 -8.54
C GLY A 81 -3.43 2.73 -7.76
N PHE A 82 -3.32 1.61 -7.04
CA PHE A 82 -4.38 1.16 -6.14
C PHE A 82 -4.66 2.17 -5.00
N ILE A 83 -3.60 2.73 -4.41
CA ILE A 83 -3.71 3.71 -3.33
C ILE A 83 -4.44 4.99 -3.80
N LEU A 84 -4.13 5.49 -4.99
CA LEU A 84 -4.71 6.73 -5.53
C LEU A 84 -6.12 6.53 -6.13
N SER A 85 -6.38 5.39 -6.78
CA SER A 85 -7.65 5.13 -7.47
C SER A 85 -8.72 4.49 -6.58
N VAL A 86 -8.34 3.52 -5.76
CA VAL A 86 -9.28 2.67 -5.01
C VAL A 86 -9.46 3.18 -3.58
N LEU A 87 -8.36 3.50 -2.91
CA LEU A 87 -8.34 3.90 -1.49
C LEU A 87 -8.47 5.42 -1.29
N SER A 88 -9.12 6.08 -2.26
CA SER A 88 -9.22 7.53 -2.39
C SER A 88 -9.28 8.24 -1.05
N VAL A 89 -8.35 9.18 -0.87
CA VAL A 89 -8.09 10.06 0.28
C VAL A 89 -9.36 10.75 0.84
N TRP A 90 -10.47 10.70 0.11
CA TRP A 90 -11.77 11.31 0.43
C TRP A 90 -12.78 10.36 1.08
N GLY A 91 -12.54 9.05 1.11
CA GLY A 91 -13.45 8.06 1.71
C GLY A 91 -12.99 7.61 3.10
N TYR A 92 -13.80 7.86 4.13
CA TYR A 92 -13.61 7.44 5.54
C TYR A 92 -13.54 5.91 5.78
N ARG A 93 -13.28 5.08 4.75
CA ARG A 93 -13.37 3.61 4.80
C ARG A 93 -12.07 2.90 4.42
N THR A 94 -10.92 3.45 4.82
CA THR A 94 -9.63 2.77 4.61
C THR A 94 -9.44 1.66 5.66
N ARG A 95 -9.97 0.45 5.41
CA ARG A 95 -9.79 -0.70 6.33
C ARG A 95 -8.38 -1.29 6.30
N SER A 96 -7.56 -0.92 5.32
CA SER A 96 -6.23 -1.50 5.06
C SER A 96 -5.09 -0.49 5.22
N THR A 97 -5.26 0.51 6.10
CA THR A 97 -4.25 1.56 6.35
C THR A 97 -2.89 1.00 6.75
N ALA A 98 -2.84 -0.08 7.54
CA ALA A 98 -1.59 -0.73 7.92
C ALA A 98 -0.80 -1.25 6.70
N LEU A 99 -1.49 -1.88 5.74
CA LEU A 99 -0.88 -2.36 4.50
C LEU A 99 -0.35 -1.19 3.66
N VAL A 100 -1.14 -0.12 3.54
CA VAL A 100 -0.74 1.09 2.81
C VAL A 100 0.50 1.73 3.44
N VAL A 101 0.54 1.86 4.77
CA VAL A 101 1.71 2.38 5.48
C VAL A 101 2.94 1.51 5.22
N ALA A 102 2.80 0.17 5.26
CA ALA A 102 3.91 -0.74 4.95
C ALA A 102 4.46 -0.52 3.52
N ILE A 103 3.57 -0.35 2.54
CA ILE A 103 3.95 -0.04 1.15
C ILE A 103 4.65 1.32 1.05
N CYS A 104 4.15 2.36 1.72
CA CYS A 104 4.75 3.69 1.70
C CYS A 104 6.15 3.71 2.35
N VAL A 105 6.32 2.97 3.46
CA VAL A 105 7.63 2.79 4.12
C VAL A 105 8.59 2.07 3.17
N TYR A 106 8.15 0.98 2.57
CA TYR A 106 8.96 0.23 1.60
C TYR A 106 9.33 1.09 0.37
N SER A 107 8.39 1.87 -0.18
CA SER A 107 8.66 2.81 -1.27
C SER A 107 9.71 3.85 -0.87
N THR A 108 9.60 4.42 0.33
CA THR A 108 10.59 5.37 0.84
C THR A 108 11.97 4.71 0.92
N TRP A 109 12.07 3.53 1.50
CA TRP A 109 13.32 2.77 1.53
C TRP A 109 13.87 2.50 0.12
N PHE A 110 13.01 2.15 -0.84
CA PHE A 110 13.42 1.88 -2.22
C PHE A 110 14.09 3.09 -2.87
N TRP A 111 13.43 4.25 -2.85
CA TRP A 111 13.93 5.47 -3.51
C TRP A 111 15.13 6.12 -2.82
N PHE A 112 15.30 5.89 -1.52
CA PHE A 112 16.40 6.45 -0.74
C PHE A 112 17.62 5.53 -0.65
N SER A 113 17.46 4.22 -0.69
CA SER A 113 18.56 3.29 -0.40
C SER A 113 18.61 2.05 -1.28
N ALA A 114 17.48 1.46 -1.66
CA ALA A 114 17.51 0.22 -2.43
C ALA A 114 17.97 0.45 -3.87
N LEU A 115 17.54 1.56 -4.49
CA LEU A 115 17.92 1.90 -5.87
C LEU A 115 19.44 1.93 -6.06
N ASP A 116 20.18 2.51 -5.11
CA ASP A 116 21.64 2.61 -5.17
C ASP A 116 22.35 1.27 -4.91
N ARG A 117 21.66 0.28 -4.34
CA ARG A 117 22.20 -1.06 -4.06
C ARG A 117 21.93 -2.06 -5.18
N LEU A 118 20.90 -1.82 -5.98
CA LEU A 118 20.45 -2.69 -7.07
C LEU A 118 20.98 -2.23 -8.43
N ASP A 119 21.50 -1.01 -8.51
CA ASP A 119 22.10 -0.44 -9.71
C ASP A 119 23.62 -0.61 -9.67
N ASP A 120 24.14 -1.55 -10.45
CA ASP A 120 25.58 -1.81 -10.57
C ASP A 120 26.31 -0.71 -11.38
N GLY A 121 25.59 0.29 -11.91
CA GLY A 121 26.16 1.44 -12.63
C GLY A 121 26.65 1.12 -14.05
N GLU A 122 26.65 -0.15 -14.45
CA GLU A 122 27.04 -0.59 -15.79
C GLU A 122 25.93 -0.39 -16.84
N CYS A 123 24.66 -0.30 -16.42
CA CYS A 123 23.52 -0.17 -17.32
C CYS A 123 22.54 0.93 -16.88
N VAL A 124 22.20 1.85 -17.79
CA VAL A 124 21.21 2.90 -17.52
C VAL A 124 19.80 2.33 -17.59
N HIS A 125 19.11 2.31 -16.47
CA HIS A 125 17.71 1.88 -16.38
C HIS A 125 16.76 3.04 -16.67
N TYR A 126 15.85 2.82 -17.62
CA TYR A 126 14.85 3.82 -18.02
C TYR A 126 13.48 3.41 -17.51
N GLY A 127 12.78 4.36 -16.89
CA GLY A 127 11.36 4.27 -16.58
C GLY A 127 10.53 4.91 -17.69
N PHE A 128 9.28 4.45 -17.84
CA PHE A 128 8.33 5.02 -18.78
C PHE A 128 7.14 5.60 -18.01
N THR A 129 7.20 6.89 -17.70
CA THR A 129 6.06 7.61 -17.11
C THR A 129 5.24 8.29 -18.18
N PHE A 130 5.88 9.02 -19.11
CA PHE A 130 5.29 9.58 -20.34
C PHE A 130 6.31 9.77 -21.47
N ALA A 131 7.59 9.55 -21.18
CA ALA A 131 8.71 9.52 -22.10
C ALA A 131 9.76 8.54 -21.53
N LYS A 132 10.76 8.17 -22.34
CA LYS A 132 11.92 7.41 -21.85
C LYS A 132 12.72 8.32 -20.90
N VAL A 133 12.57 8.12 -19.59
CA VAL A 133 13.23 8.94 -18.57
C VAL A 133 14.16 8.07 -17.74
N ASP A 134 15.38 8.54 -17.52
CA ASP A 134 16.34 7.90 -16.64
C ASP A 134 15.81 7.90 -15.19
N VAL A 135 15.73 6.72 -14.59
CA VAL A 135 15.25 6.52 -13.21
C VAL A 135 16.14 7.24 -12.19
N ARG A 136 17.43 7.40 -12.49
CA ARG A 136 18.42 8.06 -11.62
C ARG A 136 18.49 9.57 -11.83
N GLY A 137 17.89 10.08 -12.91
CA GLY A 137 17.83 11.51 -13.21
C GLY A 137 16.93 12.29 -12.26
N GLY A 138 16.50 13.48 -12.68
CA GLY A 138 15.68 14.39 -11.84
C GLY A 138 14.35 13.78 -11.35
N ILE A 139 13.84 12.73 -12.01
CA ILE A 139 12.60 12.07 -11.60
C ILE A 139 12.72 11.35 -10.26
N ARG A 140 13.95 10.95 -9.86
CA ARG A 140 14.21 10.34 -8.55
C ARG A 140 13.78 11.26 -7.42
N HIS A 141 14.13 12.54 -7.49
CA HIS A 141 13.79 13.51 -6.45
C HIS A 141 12.28 13.72 -6.34
N LEU A 142 11.56 13.69 -7.47
CA LEU A 142 10.11 13.74 -7.48
C LEU A 142 9.52 12.52 -6.75
N TYR A 143 9.99 11.32 -7.05
CA TYR A 143 9.50 10.10 -6.38
C TYR A 143 9.88 10.01 -4.91
N GLN A 144 11.05 10.51 -4.52
CA GLN A 144 11.44 10.65 -3.12
C GLN A 144 10.48 11.59 -2.38
N ALA A 145 10.18 12.76 -2.95
CA ALA A 145 9.25 13.73 -2.37
C ALA A 145 7.83 13.15 -2.27
N LEU A 146 7.32 12.54 -3.33
CA LEU A 146 5.99 11.91 -3.34
C LEU A 146 5.90 10.75 -2.33
N SER A 147 6.94 9.92 -2.22
CA SER A 147 6.97 8.83 -1.24
C SER A 147 6.98 9.34 0.20
N LEU A 148 7.73 10.43 0.45
CA LEU A 148 7.80 11.05 1.76
C LEU A 148 6.47 11.71 2.16
N ILE A 149 5.81 12.41 1.23
CA ILE A 149 4.47 12.96 1.45
C ILE A 149 3.47 11.83 1.74
N ALA A 150 3.52 10.75 0.96
CA ALA A 150 2.62 9.61 1.13
C ALA A 150 2.81 8.93 2.50
N VAL A 151 4.04 8.64 2.92
CA VAL A 151 4.28 7.98 4.20
C VAL A 151 3.85 8.83 5.40
N VAL A 152 4.06 10.15 5.32
CA VAL A 152 3.59 11.08 6.37
C VAL A 152 2.07 11.12 6.41
N MET A 153 1.42 11.32 5.28
CA MET A 153 -0.05 11.41 5.18
C MET A 153 -0.72 10.13 5.68
N TYR A 154 -0.31 8.96 5.18
CA TYR A 154 -0.91 7.69 5.59
C TYR A 154 -0.48 7.27 7.01
N GLY A 155 0.70 7.67 7.47
CA GLY A 155 1.13 7.48 8.85
C GLY A 155 0.24 8.24 9.84
N ILE A 156 -0.10 9.50 9.56
CA ILE A 156 -1.04 10.28 10.38
C ILE A 156 -2.43 9.64 10.39
N LEU A 157 -2.93 9.19 9.23
CA LEU A 157 -4.21 8.50 9.14
C LEU A 157 -4.22 7.21 9.98
N TRP A 158 -3.14 6.43 9.93
CA TRP A 158 -3.02 5.20 10.72
C TRP A 158 -2.97 5.47 12.22
N LEU A 159 -2.23 6.51 12.65
CA LEU A 159 -2.19 6.92 14.06
C LEU A 159 -3.56 7.37 14.56
N ARG A 160 -4.33 8.09 13.74
CA ARG A 160 -5.73 8.45 14.07
C ARG A 160 -6.57 7.20 14.36
N GLU A 161 -6.49 6.19 13.49
CA GLU A 161 -7.24 4.94 13.67
C GLU A 161 -6.81 4.19 14.93
N LEU A 162 -5.50 4.13 15.22
CA LEU A 162 -5.01 3.52 16.45
C LEU A 162 -5.51 4.22 17.71
N MET A 163 -5.53 5.57 17.71
CA MET A 163 -6.05 6.33 18.84
C MET A 163 -7.54 6.05 19.07
N ILE A 164 -8.34 6.03 18.00
CA ILE A 164 -9.79 5.72 18.09
C ILE A 164 -10.00 4.30 18.63
N ALA A 165 -9.24 3.32 18.13
CA ALA A 165 -9.31 1.95 18.61
C ALA A 165 -8.94 1.84 20.10
N ALA A 166 -7.85 2.49 20.52
CA ALA A 166 -7.41 2.50 21.92
C ALA A 166 -8.46 3.11 22.85
N LEU A 167 -9.08 4.23 22.46
CA LEU A 167 -10.17 4.84 23.20
C LEU A 167 -11.39 3.91 23.30
N PHE A 168 -11.76 3.25 22.19
CA PHE A 168 -12.86 2.28 22.17
C PHE A 168 -12.62 1.09 23.12
N PHE A 169 -11.41 0.50 23.11
CA PHE A 169 -11.05 -0.57 24.04
C PHE A 169 -11.02 -0.09 25.50
N GLY A 170 -10.53 1.13 25.74
CA GLY A 170 -10.55 1.75 27.07
C GLY A 170 -11.98 1.92 27.60
N ILE A 171 -12.87 2.49 26.79
CA ILE A 171 -14.28 2.71 27.16
C ILE A 171 -15.00 1.37 27.38
N THR A 172 -14.85 0.40 26.48
CA THR A 172 -15.50 -0.90 26.63
C THR A 172 -15.02 -1.66 27.86
N SER A 173 -13.71 -1.60 28.16
CA SER A 173 -13.14 -2.15 29.40
C SER A 173 -13.80 -1.53 30.65
N ILE A 174 -13.89 -0.19 30.71
CA ILE A 174 -14.56 0.53 31.81
C ILE A 174 -16.03 0.10 31.96
N GLN A 175 -16.76 0.01 30.85
CA GLN A 175 -18.18 -0.40 30.83
C GLN A 175 -18.36 -1.84 31.35
N ILE A 176 -17.48 -2.76 30.96
CA ILE A 176 -17.50 -4.16 31.41
C ILE A 176 -17.23 -4.24 32.92
N THR A 177 -16.19 -3.53 33.40
CA THR A 177 -15.87 -3.49 34.83
C THR A 177 -17.02 -2.90 35.65
N PHE A 178 -17.64 -1.82 35.18
CA PHE A 178 -18.79 -1.21 35.87
C PHE A 178 -19.98 -2.18 35.96
N LYS A 179 -20.34 -2.85 34.86
CA LYS A 179 -21.41 -3.86 34.86
C LYS A 179 -21.10 -5.03 35.78
N ALA A 180 -19.86 -5.53 35.78
CA ALA A 180 -19.44 -6.61 36.66
C ALA A 180 -19.58 -6.23 38.15
N ILE A 181 -19.11 -5.04 38.53
CA ILE A 181 -19.22 -4.52 39.90
C ILE A 181 -20.70 -4.37 40.31
N ALA A 182 -21.54 -3.82 39.44
CA ALA A 182 -22.96 -3.65 39.70
C ALA A 182 -23.66 -5.01 39.95
N VAL A 183 -23.36 -6.03 39.14
CA VAL A 183 -23.91 -7.39 39.31
C VAL A 183 -23.48 -7.99 40.64
N THR A 184 -22.19 -7.91 40.99
CA THR A 184 -21.71 -8.45 42.28
C THR A 184 -22.34 -7.75 43.48
N TRP A 185 -22.59 -6.44 43.37
CA TRP A 185 -23.25 -5.66 44.41
C TRP A 185 -24.72 -6.08 44.58
N PHE A 186 -25.47 -6.26 43.48
CA PHE A 186 -26.85 -6.75 43.53
C PHE A 186 -26.96 -8.17 44.10
N CYS A 187 -26.03 -9.07 43.76
CA CYS A 187 -26.01 -10.42 44.34
C CYS A 187 -25.80 -10.39 45.86
N GLN A 188 -24.86 -9.57 46.34
CA GLN A 188 -24.63 -9.42 47.79
C GLN A 188 -25.83 -8.84 48.55
N GLN A 189 -26.68 -8.05 47.87
CA GLN A 189 -27.85 -7.46 48.50
C GLN A 189 -29.05 -8.43 48.55
N ASN A 190 -29.15 -9.39 47.63
CA ASN A 190 -30.18 -10.42 47.66
C ASN A 190 -29.88 -11.58 48.63
N ASP A 191 -28.62 -11.78 49.00
CA ASP A 191 -28.21 -12.82 49.97
C ASP A 191 -28.36 -12.36 51.45
N LYS A 192 -28.72 -11.10 51.70
CA LYS A 192 -28.98 -10.54 53.04
C LYS A 192 -30.48 -10.35 53.29
#